data_AF-M1FG55-F1
#
_entry.id   AF-M1FG55-F1
#
_cell.length_a   1.000
_cell.length_b   1.000
_cell.length_c   1.000
_cell.angle_alpha   90.00
_cell.angle_beta   90.00
_cell.angle_gamma   90.00
#
_symmetry.space_group_name_H-M   'P 1'
#
loop_
_entity.id
_entity.type
_entity.pdbx_description
1 polymer ?
#
loop_
_entity_poly.entity_id
_entity_poly.type
_entity_poly.pdbx_seq_one_letter_code
_entity_poly.pdbx_strand_id
1 'polypeptide(L)' 'MPKEQRPTFHEIRSLGSWLYEKAGYSQGYVQALMAYSDEKMTAYYQAGHEQKWMTVAVELSLKSILYK' A
#
# COMPACT_ATOMS: atom_id res chain seq x y z
N MET A 1 -4.80 -17.18 -15.74
CA MET A 1 -5.29 -17.24 -14.34
C MET A 1 -6.41 -18.29 -14.22
N PRO A 2 -6.29 -19.27 -13.32
CA PRO A 2 -7.35 -20.23 -12.96
C PRO A 2 -8.64 -19.51 -12.57
N LYS A 3 -9.81 -20.11 -12.80
CA LYS A 3 -11.13 -19.48 -12.58
C LYS A 3 -11.30 -19.03 -11.12
N GLU A 4 -10.82 -19.86 -10.20
CA GLU A 4 -10.93 -19.70 -8.75
C GLU A 4 -10.09 -18.54 -8.21
N GLN A 5 -9.10 -18.09 -8.99
CA GLN A 5 -8.23 -17.00 -8.62
C GLN A 5 -8.65 -15.66 -9.25
N ARG A 6 -9.60 -15.68 -10.20
CA ARG A 6 -10.03 -14.45 -10.88
C ARG A 6 -10.68 -13.49 -9.88
N PRO A 7 -10.41 -12.18 -9.99
CA PRO A 7 -11.09 -11.18 -9.18
C PRO A 7 -12.61 -11.36 -9.24
N THR A 8 -13.24 -11.34 -8.07
CA THR A 8 -14.71 -11.35 -7.96
C THR A 8 -15.23 -9.93 -7.76
N PHE A 9 -16.54 -9.78 -7.64
CA PHE A 9 -17.14 -8.46 -7.37
C PHE A 9 -16.59 -7.79 -6.10
N HIS A 10 -16.18 -8.57 -5.09
CA HIS A 10 -15.56 -8.04 -3.86
C HIS A 10 -14.27 -7.27 -4.15
N GLU A 11 -13.53 -7.60 -5.21
CA GLU A 11 -12.27 -6.93 -5.53
C GLU A 11 -12.44 -5.50 -6.06
N ILE A 12 -13.65 -5.12 -6.49
CA ILE A 12 -13.96 -3.72 -6.83
C ILE A 12 -13.78 -2.82 -5.59
N ARG A 13 -14.09 -3.37 -4.41
CA ARG A 13 -13.89 -2.66 -3.13
C ARG A 13 -12.40 -2.46 -2.86
N SER A 14 -11.59 -3.51 -2.99
CA SER A 14 -10.12 -3.43 -2.85
C SER A 14 -9.53 -2.38 -3.79
N LEU A 15 -9.95 -2.40 -5.06
CA LEU A 15 -9.53 -1.44 -6.08
C LEU A 15 -9.92 -0.01 -5.71
N GLY A 16 -11.15 0.21 -5.23
CA GLY A 16 -11.61 1.53 -4.77
C GLY A 16 -10.75 2.07 -3.62
N SER A 17 -10.46 1.24 -2.61
CA SER A 17 -9.58 1.60 -1.48
C SER A 17 -8.22 2.13 -1.94
N TRP A 18 -7.63 1.45 -2.93
CA TRP A 18 -6.35 1.83 -3.52
C TRP A 18 -6.45 3.12 -4.35
N LEU A 19 -7.51 3.29 -5.15
CA LEU A 19 -7.71 4.53 -5.94
C LEU A 19 -7.85 5.77 -5.04
N TYR A 20 -8.49 5.66 -3.88
CA TYR A 20 -8.53 6.76 -2.91
C TYR A 20 -7.15 7.09 -2.32
N GLU A 21 -6.30 6.09 -2.04
CA GLU A 21 -4.90 6.32 -1.63
C GLU A 21 -4.15 7.07 -2.75
N LYS A 22 -4.29 6.63 -4.01
CA LYS A 22 -3.64 7.28 -5.17
C LYS A 22 -4.13 8.71 -5.40
N ALA A 23 -5.38 9.01 -5.05
CA ALA A 23 -5.95 10.35 -5.09
C ALA A 23 -5.49 11.24 -3.91
N GLY A 24 -4.70 10.71 -2.97
CA GLY A 24 -4.10 11.47 -1.87
C GLY A 24 -4.97 11.57 -0.62
N TYR A 25 -6.04 10.78 -0.50
CA TYR A 25 -6.85 10.75 0.72
C TYR A 25 -6.11 10.07 1.87
N SER A 26 -6.37 10.53 3.10
CA SER A 26 -5.76 9.93 4.28
C SER A 26 -6.25 8.50 4.51
N GLN A 27 -5.38 7.64 5.06
CA GLN A 27 -5.73 6.26 5.36
C GLN A 27 -6.92 6.14 6.30
N GLY A 28 -7.04 7.02 7.30
CA GLY A 28 -8.18 7.05 8.22
C GLY A 28 -9.50 7.42 7.53
N TYR A 29 -9.48 8.32 6.54
CA TYR A 29 -10.67 8.62 5.72
C TYR A 29 -11.10 7.40 4.91
N VAL A 30 -10.16 6.73 4.26
CA VAL A 30 -10.42 5.50 3.50
C VAL A 30 -10.93 4.40 4.43
N GLN A 31 -10.32 4.21 5.60
CA GLN A 31 -10.77 3.23 6.59
C GLN A 31 -12.24 3.45 6.99
N ALA A 32 -12.62 4.70 7.28
CA ALA A 32 -13.99 5.06 7.64
C ALA A 32 -14.97 4.82 6.48
N LEU A 33 -14.62 5.25 5.27
CA LEU A 33 -15.39 4.98 4.04
C LEU A 33 -15.60 3.47 3.83
N MET A 34 -14.58 2.69 4.18
CA MET A 34 -14.54 1.25 4.01
C MET A 34 -15.03 0.49 5.25
N ALA A 35 -15.57 1.18 6.26
CA ALA A 35 -16.10 0.60 7.48
C ALA A 35 -15.18 -0.49 8.10
N TYR A 36 -13.86 -0.31 7.98
CA TYR A 36 -12.89 -1.25 8.52
C TYR A 36 -12.58 -0.89 9.98
N SER A 37 -12.64 -1.87 10.87
CA SER A 37 -12.36 -1.69 12.30
C SER A 37 -10.86 -1.54 12.60
N ASP A 38 -9.98 -1.98 11.70
CA ASP A 38 -8.53 -1.95 11.85
C ASP A 38 -7.87 -1.34 10.61
N GLU A 39 -6.88 -0.48 10.82
CA GLU A 39 -6.02 0.10 9.80
C GLU A 39 -5.30 -0.97 8.98
N LYS A 40 -4.95 -2.11 9.60
CA LYS A 40 -4.30 -3.23 8.90
C LYS A 40 -5.15 -3.79 7.77
N MET A 41 -6.48 -3.80 7.93
CA MET A 41 -7.37 -4.26 6.86
C MET A 41 -7.35 -3.30 5.69
N THR A 42 -7.31 -1.99 5.95
CA THR A 42 -7.18 -0.98 4.90
C THR A 42 -5.90 -1.19 4.10
N ALA A 43 -4.77 -1.36 4.79
CA ALA A 43 -3.47 -1.61 4.15
C ALA A 43 -3.46 -2.93 3.35
N TYR A 44 -4.08 -3.99 3.88
CA TYR A 44 -4.19 -5.27 3.18
C TYR A 44 -4.94 -5.16 1.85
N TYR A 45 -6.10 -4.48 1.85
CA TYR A 45 -6.91 -4.31 0.64
C TYR A 45 -6.33 -3.30 -0.37
N GLN A 46 -5.41 -2.43 0.06
CA GLN A 46 -4.65 -1.52 -0.80
C GLN A 46 -3.40 -2.16 -1.40
N ALA A 47 -2.92 -3.27 -0.83
CA ALA A 47 -1.72 -3.94 -1.32
C ALA A 47 -1.98 -4.69 -2.63
N GLY A 48 -0.92 -4.86 -3.43
CA GLY A 48 -0.93 -5.71 -4.63
C GLY A 48 -1.51 -5.05 -5.90
N HIS A 49 -2.08 -3.84 -5.82
CA HIS A 49 -2.56 -3.10 -6.99
C HIS A 49 -1.46 -2.38 -7.77
N GLU A 50 -0.29 -2.19 -7.16
CA GLU A 50 0.90 -1.67 -7.83
C GLU A 50 2.18 -2.20 -7.19
N GLN A 51 3.27 -2.17 -7.97
CA GLN A 51 4.60 -2.44 -7.47
C GLN A 51 5.21 -1.13 -6.95
N LYS A 52 5.36 -1.02 -5.63
CA LYS A 52 6.03 0.13 -4.99
C LYS A 52 7.55 -0.08 -5.07
N TRP A 53 8.22 0.78 -5.84
CA TRP A 53 9.67 0.80 -5.95
C TRP A 53 10.26 1.82 -4.98
N MET A 54 11.33 1.45 -4.28
CA MET A 54 12.09 2.35 -3.43
C MET A 54 13.52 2.43 -3.95
N THR A 55 13.98 3.64 -4.25
CA THR A 55 15.39 3.86 -4.58
C THR A 55 16.19 3.84 -3.29
N VAL A 56 17.17 2.94 -3.20
CA VAL A 56 18.05 2.82 -2.04
C VAL A 56 19.46 3.19 -2.47
N ALA A 57 20.06 4.18 -1.81
CA ALA A 57 21.43 4.61 -2.08
C ALA A 57 22.36 4.09 -0.97
N VAL A 58 23.49 3.49 -1.36
CA VAL A 58 24.54 3.02 -0.43
C VAL A 58 25.60 4.11 -0.29
N GLU A 59 25.20 5.26 0.24
CA GLU A 59 26.08 6.43 0.40
C GLU A 59 26.83 6.42 1.75
N LEU A 60 26.78 5.31 2.48
CA LEU A 60 27.43 5.17 3.77
C LEU A 60 28.95 5.31 3.61
N SER A 61 29.47 6.49 3.93
CA SER A 61 30.89 6.81 3.83
C SER A 61 31.63 6.25 5.03
N LEU A 62 32.70 5.49 4.79
CA LEU A 62 33.60 5.05 5.88
C LEU A 62 34.20 6.23 6.64
N LYS A 63 34.38 7.39 5.99
CA LYS A 63 34.86 8.60 6.67
C LYS A 63 33.87 9.12 7.72
N SER A 64 32.57 9.04 7.47
CA SER A 64 31.55 9.49 8.45
C SER A 64 31.40 8.56 9.64
N ILE A 65 31.97 7.34 9.57
CA ILE A 65 31.95 6.35 10.65
C ILE A 65 33.27 6.39 11.43
N LEU A 66 34.41 6.50 10.73
CA LEU A 66 35.74 6.32 11.32
C LEU A 66 36.38 7.62 11.86
N TYR A 67 35.91 8.80 11.43
CA TYR A 67 36.47 10.09 11.85
C TYR A 67 35.40 11.01 12.47
N LYS A 68 34.69 10.49 13.47
CA LYS A 68 33.84 11.31 14.36
C LYS A 68 34.68 12.10 15.35
#